data_AF-A0A0K0VKZ4-F1
#
_entry.id   AF-A0A0K0VKZ4-F1
#
_cell.length_a   1.000
_cell.length_b   1.000
_cell.length_c   1.000
_cell.angle_alpha   90.00
_cell.angle_beta   90.00
_cell.angle_gamma   90.00
#
_symmetry.space_group_name_H-M   'P 1'
#
loop_
_entity.id
_entity.type
_entity.pdbx_description
1 polymer ?
#
loop_
_entity_poly.entity_id
_entity_poly.type
_entity_poly.pdbx_seq_one_letter_code
_entity_poly.pdbx_strand_id
1 'polypeptide(L)'
;MRMNARREDARRKIQLGGLVIKSGMADYPASVILGALTLAAGALKGPNADATKARFEAAGDEAFSDDGEDGGNRSQPSICDLT
;
A
#
# COMPACT_ATOMS: atom_id res chain seq x y z
N MET A 1 22.64 4.56 -19.85
CA MET A 1 21.87 4.62 -18.58
C MET A 1 20.38 4.37 -18.86
N ARG A 2 19.95 3.11 -19.03
CA ARG A 2 18.52 2.74 -19.32
C ARG A 2 18.07 1.40 -18.72
N MET A 3 18.99 0.59 -18.19
CA MET A 3 18.69 -0.76 -17.70
C MET A 3 18.17 -0.77 -16.25
N ASN A 4 18.65 0.15 -15.40
CA ASN A 4 18.25 0.21 -13.98
C ASN A 4 16.78 0.62 -13.83
N ALA A 5 16.33 1.63 -14.58
CA ALA A 5 14.94 2.08 -14.57
C ALA A 5 13.93 0.97 -14.93
N ARG A 6 14.30 0.03 -15.81
CA ARG A 6 13.42 -1.11 -16.17
C ARG A 6 13.32 -2.16 -15.07
N ARG A 7 14.41 -2.42 -14.34
CA ARG A 7 14.40 -3.36 -13.21
C ARG A 7 13.60 -2.81 -12.04
N GLU A 8 13.73 -1.53 -11.74
CA GLU A 8 12.97 -0.87 -10.68
C GLU A 8 11.48 -0.86 -10.99
N ASP A 9 11.12 -0.58 -12.23
CA ASP A 9 9.72 -0.57 -12.68
C ASP A 9 9.07 -1.96 -12.59
N ALA A 10 9.79 -3.02 -12.98
CA ALA A 10 9.34 -4.40 -12.85
C ALA A 10 9.14 -4.79 -11.37
N ARG A 11 10.10 -4.46 -10.50
CA ARG A 11 10.02 -4.76 -9.07
C ARG A 11 8.84 -4.04 -8.40
N ARG A 12 8.57 -2.80 -8.81
CA ARG A 12 7.46 -2.00 -8.28
C ARG A 12 6.11 -2.57 -8.72
N LYS A 13 6.00 -3.00 -9.98
CA LYS A 13 4.80 -3.68 -10.50
C LYS A 13 4.52 -5.00 -9.80
N ILE A 14 5.55 -5.79 -9.50
CA ILE A 14 5.41 -7.05 -8.76
C ILE A 14 4.90 -6.80 -7.34
N GLN A 15 5.48 -5.84 -6.63
CA GLN A 15 5.03 -5.48 -5.27
C GLN A 15 3.58 -5.02 -5.26
N LEU A 16 3.20 -4.13 -6.20
CA LEU A 16 1.82 -3.66 -6.33
C LEU A 16 0.86 -4.81 -6.64
N GLY A 17 1.26 -5.77 -7.48
CA GLY A 17 0.49 -6.99 -7.73
C GLY A 17 0.29 -7.84 -6.47
N GLY A 18 1.34 -7.98 -5.64
CA GLY A 18 1.26 -8.68 -4.37
C GLY A 18 0.27 -8.06 -3.38
N LEU A 19 0.17 -6.72 -3.34
CA LEU A 19 -0.80 -6.01 -2.51
C LEU A 19 -2.25 -6.28 -2.94
N VAL A 20 -2.50 -6.40 -4.23
CA VAL A 20 -3.84 -6.70 -4.77
C VAL A 20 -4.28 -8.12 -4.42
N ILE A 21 -3.35 -9.07 -4.42
CA ILE A 21 -3.64 -10.45 -4.01
C ILE A 21 -3.90 -10.50 -2.51
N LYS A 22 -3.05 -9.86 -1.69
CA LYS A 22 -3.19 -9.85 -0.23
C LYS A 22 -4.49 -9.18 0.24
N SER A 23 -4.97 -8.16 -0.48
CA SER A 23 -6.25 -7.51 -0.15
C SER A 23 -7.49 -8.34 -0.53
N GLY A 24 -7.32 -9.55 -1.06
CA GLY A 24 -8.42 -10.38 -1.56
C GLY A 24 -9.07 -9.83 -2.83
N MET A 25 -8.42 -8.87 -3.51
CA MET A 25 -8.95 -8.26 -4.73
C MET A 25 -8.63 -9.04 -6.00
N ALA A 26 -7.82 -10.10 -5.93
CA ALA A 26 -7.39 -10.87 -7.10
C ALA A 26 -8.53 -11.56 -7.87
N ASP A 27 -9.61 -11.96 -7.19
CA ASP A 27 -10.77 -12.60 -7.82
C ASP A 27 -11.72 -11.60 -8.50
N TYR A 28 -11.52 -10.29 -8.29
CA TYR A 28 -12.36 -9.26 -8.88
C TYR A 28 -11.84 -8.82 -10.25
N PRO A 29 -12.74 -8.35 -11.15
CA PRO A 29 -12.32 -7.84 -12.45
C PRO A 29 -11.47 -6.57 -12.31
N ALA A 30 -10.52 -6.38 -13.23
CA ALA A 30 -9.58 -5.26 -13.20
C ALA A 30 -10.24 -3.88 -13.10
N SER A 31 -11.45 -3.71 -13.66
CA SER A 31 -12.24 -2.48 -13.54
C SER A 31 -12.66 -2.17 -12.10
N VAL A 32 -12.98 -3.19 -11.31
CA VAL A 32 -13.36 -3.05 -9.89
C VAL A 32 -12.13 -2.68 -9.05
N ILE A 33 -11.02 -3.37 -9.27
CA ILE A 33 -9.76 -3.09 -8.57
C ILE A 33 -9.30 -1.66 -8.85
N LEU A 34 -9.28 -1.26 -10.14
CA LEU A 34 -8.90 0.09 -10.54
C LEU A 34 -9.88 1.14 -10.03
N GLY A 35 -11.18 0.84 -10.02
CA GLY A 35 -12.22 1.71 -9.46
C GLY A 35 -12.01 1.96 -7.98
N ALA A 36 -11.76 0.92 -7.19
CA ALA A 36 -11.49 1.03 -5.75
C ALA A 36 -10.24 1.88 -5.46
N LEU A 37 -9.14 1.62 -6.18
CA LEU A 37 -7.90 2.40 -6.04
C LEU A 37 -8.09 3.87 -6.45
N THR A 38 -8.91 4.13 -7.47
CA THR A 38 -9.21 5.50 -7.92
C THR A 38 -10.02 6.27 -6.88
N LEU A 39 -11.03 5.63 -6.27
CA LEU A 39 -11.83 6.22 -5.19
C LEU A 39 -10.96 6.49 -3.95
N ALA A 40 -10.11 5.53 -3.56
CA ALA A 40 -9.15 5.69 -2.48
C ALA A 40 -8.18 6.84 -2.74
N ALA A 41 -7.64 6.95 -3.96
CA ALA A 41 -6.77 8.05 -4.35
C ALA A 41 -7.49 9.41 -4.35
N GLY A 42 -8.79 9.44 -4.66
CA GLY A 42 -9.62 10.63 -4.53
C GLY A 42 -9.79 11.06 -3.07
N ALA A 43 -10.05 10.11 -2.18
CA ALA A 43 -10.21 10.37 -0.75
C ALA A 43 -8.90 10.91 -0.11
N LEU A 44 -7.74 10.41 -0.54
CA LEU A 44 -6.43 10.90 -0.11
C LEU A 44 -6.08 12.32 -0.61
N LYS A 45 -6.81 12.85 -1.60
CA LYS A 45 -6.62 14.22 -2.11
C LYS A 45 -7.65 15.21 -1.56
N GLY A 46 -8.60 14.72 -0.76
CA GLY A 46 -9.66 15.52 -0.19
C GLY A 46 -9.23 16.33 1.05
N PRO A 47 -10.15 17.12 1.63
CA PRO A 47 -9.89 17.90 2.84
C PRO A 47 -9.55 17.05 4.07
N ASN A 48 -9.91 15.76 4.05
CA ASN A 48 -9.63 14.78 5.11
C ASN A 48 -8.50 13.81 4.70
N ALA A 49 -7.58 14.25 3.84
CA ALA A 49 -6.47 13.44 3.35
C ALA A 49 -5.68 12.75 4.47
N ASP A 50 -5.35 13.49 5.52
CA ASP A 50 -4.52 13.01 6.64
C ASP A 50 -5.22 11.90 7.43
N ALA A 51 -6.48 12.14 7.82
CA ALA A 51 -7.29 11.14 8.52
C ALA A 51 -7.57 9.90 7.64
N THR A 52 -7.73 10.10 6.34
CA THR A 52 -7.92 8.99 5.38
C THR A 52 -6.65 8.17 5.25
N LYS A 53 -5.49 8.82 5.17
CA LYS A 53 -4.18 8.17 5.12
C LYS A 53 -3.96 7.33 6.38
N ALA A 54 -4.19 7.89 7.57
CA ALA A 54 -4.04 7.16 8.83
C ALA A 54 -4.95 5.92 8.89
N ARG A 55 -6.19 6.01 8.40
CA ARG A 55 -7.11 4.87 8.33
C ARG A 55 -6.64 3.79 7.35
N PHE A 56 -6.14 4.18 6.19
CA PHE A 56 -5.61 3.23 5.21
C PHE A 56 -4.33 2.56 5.70
N GLU A 57 -3.45 3.29 6.39
CA GLU A 57 -2.26 2.72 7.02
C GLU A 57 -2.63 1.71 8.11
N ALA A 58 -3.55 2.06 9.02
CA ALA A 58 -4.01 1.14 10.07
C ALA A 58 -4.66 -0.13 9.50
N ALA A 59 -5.53 0.01 8.49
CA ALA A 59 -6.16 -1.14 7.84
C ALA A 59 -5.15 -2.00 7.07
N GLY A 60 -4.15 -1.37 6.45
CA GLY A 60 -3.06 -2.07 5.79
C GLY A 60 -2.21 -2.87 6.77
N ASP A 61 -1.82 -2.27 7.89
CA ASP A 61 -0.97 -2.91 8.92
C ASP A 61 -1.66 -4.12 9.56
N GLU A 62 -2.97 -4.02 9.82
CA GLU A 62 -3.80 -5.14 10.28
C GLU A 62 -3.82 -6.28 9.23
N ALA A 63 -4.09 -5.94 7.96
CA ALA A 63 -4.07 -6.93 6.87
C ALA A 63 -2.67 -7.52 6.64
N PHE A 64 -1.60 -6.83 7.05
CA PHE A 64 -0.26 -7.38 7.03
C PHE A 64 0.01 -8.35 8.18
N SER A 65 -0.65 -8.14 9.33
CA SER A 65 -0.45 -8.86 10.58
C SER A 65 -1.30 -10.14 10.69
N ASP A 66 -2.43 -10.22 9.99
CA ASP A 66 -3.34 -11.39 10.01
C ASP A 66 -2.77 -12.61 9.25
N ASP A 67 -1.90 -12.38 8.26
CA ASP A 67 -1.08 -13.43 7.66
C ASP A 67 0.14 -13.67 8.57
N GLY A 68 0.02 -14.63 9.48
CA GLY A 68 1.06 -15.05 10.44
C GLY A 68 2.35 -15.64 9.82
N GLU A 69 2.93 -14.98 8.82
CA GLU A 69 4.24 -15.30 8.25
C GLU A 69 5.12 -14.04 8.18
N ASP A 70 6.19 -14.12 8.96
CA ASP A 70 7.26 -13.17 9.23
C ASP A 70 7.76 -12.40 7.99
N GLY A 71 7.58 -11.08 8.00
CA GLY A 71 8.00 -10.18 6.92
C GLY A 71 7.94 -8.71 7.34
N GLY A 72 8.70 -8.38 8.39
CA GLY A 72 8.62 -7.11 9.13
C GLY A 72 8.56 -5.82 8.30
N ASN A 73 7.50 -5.05 8.51
CA ASN A 73 7.50 -3.62 8.28
C ASN A 73 7.94 -2.92 9.57
N ARG A 74 9.25 -2.78 9.75
CA ARG A 74 9.81 -1.91 10.79
C ARG A 74 9.63 -0.45 10.35
N SER A 75 8.42 0.08 10.53
CA SER A 75 8.24 1.53 10.66
C SER A 75 9.03 1.94 11.89
N GLN A 76 10.28 2.37 11.70
CA GLN A 76 11.05 2.97 12.79
C GLN A 76 10.29 4.22 13.24
N PRO A 77 9.88 4.34 14.52
CA PRO A 77 9.58 5.65 15.05
C PRO A 77 10.86 6.48 14.95
N SER A 78 10.78 7.64 14.28
CA SER A 78 11.86 8.61 14.29
C SER A 78 12.13 9.01 15.73
N ILE A 79 13.33 8.69 16.22
CA ILE A 79 13.75 8.93 17.60
C ILE A 79 14.01 10.43 17.91
N CYS A 80 13.44 11.35 17.13
CA CYS A 80 13.75 12.78 17.19
C CYS A 80 12.73 13.64 17.96
N ASP A 81 11.69 13.07 18.58
CA ASP A 81 10.66 13.84 19.33
C ASP A 81 10.61 13.48 20.81
N LEU A 82 11.77 13.36 21.47
CA LEU A 82 11.83 13.33 22.92
C LEU A 82 12.98 14.18 23.46
N THR A 83 12.63 15.43 23.81
CA THR A 83 13.38 16.41 24.63
C THR A 83 14.59 17.09 24.00
#